data_AF-A0AAD7ZB41-F1
#
_entry.id   AF-A0AAD7ZB41-F1
#
_cell.length_a   1.000
_cell.length_b   1.000
_cell.length_c   1.000
_cell.angle_alpha   90.00
_cell.angle_beta   90.00
_cell.angle_gamma   90.00
#
_symmetry.space_group_name_H-M   'P 1'
#
loop_
_entity.id
_entity.type
_entity.pdbx_description
1 polymer ?
#
loop_
_entity_poly.entity_id
_entity_poly.type
_entity_poly.pdbx_seq_one_letter_code
_entity_poly.pdbx_strand_id
1 'polypeptide(L)' 'DEILAVNGEALQGLSHAEAIAAFKRIRSGPVALRVARRHVLRHPRLRSSESMD' A
#
# COMPACT_ATOMS: atom_id res chain seq x y z
N ASP A 1 -2.84 -2.21 -3.38
CA ASP A 1 -3.03 -1.03 -2.53
C ASP A 1 -2.19 -1.16 -1.28
N GLU A 2 -2.05 -0.07 -0.54
CA GLU A 2 -1.21 0.04 0.65
C GLU A 2 -2.01 0.73 1.76
N ILE A 3 -1.88 0.25 3.00
CA ILE A 3 -2.52 0.85 4.17
C ILE A 3 -1.52 1.78 4.84
N LEU A 4 -1.84 3.06 4.87
CA LEU A 4 -0.97 4.11 5.43
C LEU A 4 -1.26 4.35 6.92
N ALA A 5 -2.51 4.15 7.36
CA ALA A 5 -2.90 4.34 8.74
C ALA A 5 -4.16 3.53 9.12
N VAL A 6 -4.28 3.19 10.40
CA VAL A 6 -5.46 2.58 11.02
C VAL A 6 -5.89 3.42 12.23
N ASN A 7 -7.15 3.86 12.27
CA ASN A 7 -7.71 4.70 13.35
C ASN A 7 -6.84 5.93 13.72
N GLY A 8 -6.21 6.55 12.72
CA GLY A 8 -5.32 7.71 12.90
C GLY A 8 -3.85 7.36 13.19
N GLU A 9 -3.52 6.10 13.48
CA GLU A 9 -2.15 5.64 13.70
C GLU A 9 -1.46 5.33 12.37
N ALA A 10 -0.36 6.03 12.08
CA ALA A 10 0.43 5.80 10.88
C ALA A 10 1.21 4.49 10.95
N LEU A 11 1.21 3.73 9.85
CA LEU A 11 1.91 2.43 9.76
C LEU A 11 3.30 2.54 9.12
N GLN A 12 3.70 3.73 8.67
CA GLN A 12 4.99 3.96 8.04
C GLN A 12 6.14 3.65 9.01
N GLY A 13 7.09 2.83 8.57
CA GLY A 13 8.28 2.48 9.37
C GLY A 13 8.04 1.38 10.40
N LEU A 14 6.80 0.92 10.58
CA LEU A 14 6.53 -0.25 11.41
C LEU A 14 7.01 -1.53 10.71
N SER A 15 7.54 -2.44 11.50
CA SER A 15 7.67 -3.83 11.07
C SER A 15 6.30 -4.44 10.80
N HIS A 16 6.28 -5.55 10.05
CA HIS A 16 5.05 -6.28 9.82
C HIS A 16 4.36 -6.68 11.14
N ALA A 17 5.13 -7.15 12.12
CA ALA A 17 4.59 -7.58 13.41
C ALA A 17 3.92 -6.42 14.19
N GLU A 18 4.54 -5.24 14.18
CA GLU A 18 3.99 -4.04 14.82
C GLU A 18 2.72 -3.55 14.12
N ALA A 19 2.71 -3.55 12.79
CA ALA A 19 1.50 -3.22 12.03
C ALA A 19 0.35 -4.17 12.41
N ILE A 20 0.60 -5.49 12.47
CA ILE A 20 -0.40 -6.47 12.92
C ILE A 20 -0.84 -6.22 14.36
N ALA A 21 0.08 -5.86 15.25
CA ALA A 21 -0.25 -5.53 16.63
C ALA A 21 -1.20 -4.32 16.70
N ALA A 22 -0.99 -3.28 15.88
CA ALA A 22 -1.87 -2.12 15.80
C ALA A 22 -3.32 -2.53 15.48
N PHE A 23 -3.53 -3.42 14.51
CA PHE A 23 -4.86 -3.97 14.21
C PHE A 23 -5.42 -4.81 15.36
N LYS A 24 -4.61 -5.69 15.96
CA LYS A 24 -5.05 -6.58 17.05
C LYS A 24 -5.46 -5.84 18.33
N ARG A 25 -4.93 -4.62 18.56
CA ARG A 25 -5.34 -3.75 19.68
C ARG A 25 -6.78 -3.26 19.55
N ILE A 26 -7.31 -3.18 18.32
CA ILE A 26 -8.69 -2.80 18.08
C ILE A 26 -9.57 -4.02 18.37
N ARG A 27 -10.25 -4.01 19.53
CA ARG A 27 -11.08 -5.14 19.97
C ARG A 27 -12.50 -5.09 19.41
N SER A 28 -13.04 -3.89 19.28
CA SER A 28 -14.41 -3.65 18.84
C SER A 28 -14.57 -2.21 18.32
N GLY A 29 -15.68 -1.97 17.63
CA GLY A 29 -16.00 -0.67 17.05
C GLY A 29 -15.48 -0.49 15.62
N PRO A 30 -15.66 0.71 15.05
CA PRO A 30 -15.31 0.99 13.66
C PRO A 30 -13.81 1.01 13.43
N VAL A 31 -13.40 0.58 12.24
CA VAL A 31 -12.01 0.64 11.76
C VAL A 31 -11.96 1.63 10.60
N ALA A 32 -11.29 2.76 10.82
CA ALA A 32 -11.01 3.75 9.79
C ALA A 32 -9.63 3.49 9.18
N LEU A 33 -9.59 3.23 7.88
CA LEU A 33 -8.34 3.00 7.14
C LEU A 33 -8.04 4.16 6.21
N ARG A 34 -6.78 4.61 6.21
CA ARG A 34 -6.25 5.45 5.15
C ARG A 34 -5.45 4.58 4.20
N VAL A 35 -5.90 4.49 2.95
CA VAL A 35 -5.31 3.61 1.93
C VAL A 35 -4.82 4.42 0.73
N ALA A 36 -3.77 3.92 0.09
CA ALA A 36 -3.24 4.44 -1.16
C ALA A 36 -3.23 3.35 -2.24
N ARG A 37 -3.42 3.76 -3.50
CA ARG A 37 -3.19 2.86 -4.63
C ARG A 37 -1.70 2.68 -4.80
N ARG A 38 -1.23 1.42 -4.82
CA ARG A 38 0.16 1.18 -5.23
C ARG A 38 0.25 1.53 -6.71
N HIS A 39 1.06 2.53 -7.03
CA HIS A 39 1.51 2.71 -8.41
C HIS A 39 2.41 1.53 -8.74
N VAL A 40 1.80 0.49 -9.32
CA VAL A 40 2.57 -0.45 -10.13
C VAL A 40 3.14 0.41 -11.23
N LEU A 41 4.47 0.59 -11.24
CA LEU A 41 5.16 1.19 -12.37
C LEU A 41 4.66 0.45 -13.60
N ARG A 42 3.75 1.07 -14.36
CA ARG A 42 3.40 0.54 -15.67
C ARG A 42 4.68 0.70 -16.44
N HIS A 43 5.44 -0.38 -16.59
CA HIS A 43 6.49 -0.41 -17.59
C HIS A 43 5.83 0.07 -18.88
N PRO A 44 6.24 1.23 -19.42
CA PRO A 44 5.85 1.56 -20.77
C PRO A 44 6.34 0.37 -21.60
N ARG A 45 5.41 -0.31 -22.28
CA ARG A 45 5.80 -1.29 -23.29
C ARG A 45 6.73 -0.51 -24.22
N LEU A 46 8.03 -0.79 -24.16
CA LEU A 46 8.99 -0.25 -25.10
C LEU A 46 8.44 -0.67 -26.47
N ARG A 47 7.94 0.31 -27.23
CA ARG A 47 7.45 0.10 -28.57
C ARG A 47 8.69 -0.30 -29.35
N SER A 48 8.84 -1.59 -29.64
CA SER A 48 9.85 -2.06 -30.58
C SER A 48 9.61 -1.29 -31.87
N SER A 49 10.56 -0.43 -32.22
CA SER A 49 10.60 0.24 -33.50
C SER A 49 10.72 -0.84 -34.57
N GLU A 50 9.61 -1.17 -35.22
CA GLU A 50 9.63 -1.63 -36.60
C GLU A 50 10.23 -0.51 -37.44
N SER A 51 11.52 -0.67 -37.77
CA SER A 51 12.16 -0.13 -38.97
C SER A 51 13.60 -0.61 -39.00
N MET A 52 13.84 -1.64 -39.80
CA MET A 52 14.99 -1.64 -40.69
C MET A 52 14.55 -2.38 -41.95
N ASP A 53 14.63 -1.67 -43.06
CA ASP A 53 14.36 -2.12 -44.43
C ASP A 53 15.04 -3.45 -44.80
#